data_AF-A0A9Q0Q434-F1
#
_entry.id   AF-A0A9Q0Q434-F1
#
_cell.length_a   1.000
_cell.length_b   1.000
_cell.length_c   1.000
_cell.angle_alpha   90.00
_cell.angle_beta   90.00
_cell.angle_gamma   90.00
#
_symmetry.space_group_name_H-M   'P 1'
#
loop_
_entity.id
_entity.type
_entity.pdbx_description
1 polymer ?
#
loop_
_entity_poly.entity_id
_entity_poly.type
_entity_poly.pdbx_seq_one_letter_code
_entity_poly.pdbx_strand_id
1 'polypeptide(L)'
;MLVYERLYHGSLDRLLYGRSDGPPIDWNTRMKIALCAAQGLAFLHEEGPFQAMYNEFSTANIQIDKDFSAKLSGYGCVGHIPETDISNSSVAAANLSVETVERGLLTPKSNVWSFAIVLLELLTGRKNLDSRHPREERNLVKWTRPFLADDCRLSLIMDPQLKCRFPAKAARTLADIALTCLQKDPLERLTMRTIVEHLKVIQDMKYSSRFPLQEPAAVAGKQMSRSPSLNGIITPIPRLSFSQSPPSRARPSFSPARPLALPISLPPLACSSTLSLEELERQESRRSAAAAF
;
A
#
# COMPACT_ATOMS: atom_id res chain seq x y z
N MET A 1 -11.26 13.29 -29.21
CA MET A 1 -10.02 13.55 -28.47
C MET A 1 -10.34 14.49 -27.32
N LEU A 2 -9.78 14.27 -26.13
CA LEU A 2 -9.94 15.15 -24.97
C LEU A 2 -8.56 15.70 -24.59
N VAL A 3 -8.51 16.95 -24.15
CA VAL A 3 -7.27 17.65 -23.79
C VAL A 3 -7.43 18.18 -22.35
N TYR A 4 -6.45 17.89 -21.51
CA TYR A 4 -6.43 18.25 -20.09
C TYR A 4 -5.13 18.98 -19.75
N GLU A 5 -5.12 19.70 -18.63
CA GLU A 5 -3.87 20.19 -18.03
C GLU A 5 -2.96 19.02 -17.64
N ARG A 6 -1.64 19.18 -17.84
CA ARG A 6 -0.64 18.19 -17.42
C ARG A 6 -0.13 18.56 -16.03
N LEU A 7 -0.55 17.82 -15.00
CA LEU A 7 -0.09 18.07 -13.63
C LEU A 7 1.39 17.65 -13.42
N TYR A 8 2.05 18.35 -12.51
CA TYR A 8 3.51 18.35 -12.38
C TYR A 8 4.10 16.99 -11.98
N HIS A 9 3.50 16.27 -11.03
CA HIS A 9 4.03 14.98 -10.57
C HIS A 9 3.47 13.78 -11.34
N GLY A 10 2.42 13.97 -12.15
CA GLY A 10 1.68 12.91 -12.81
C GLY A 10 0.72 12.17 -11.87
N SER A 11 0.42 10.92 -12.19
CA SER A 11 -0.49 10.08 -11.41
C SER A 11 0.16 9.51 -10.13
N LEU A 12 -0.67 9.24 -9.11
CA LEU A 12 -0.23 8.79 -7.79
C LEU A 12 0.44 7.41 -7.84
N ASP A 13 0.02 6.50 -8.71
CA ASP A 13 0.67 5.19 -8.91
C ASP A 13 2.14 5.34 -9.34
N ARG A 14 2.45 6.29 -10.24
CA ARG A 14 3.82 6.60 -10.66
C ARG A 14 4.62 7.27 -9.55
N LEU A 15 3.98 8.11 -8.74
CA LEU A 15 4.61 8.78 -7.61
C LEU A 15 4.93 7.82 -6.45
N LEU A 16 4.09 6.80 -6.25
CA LEU A 16 4.19 5.83 -5.15
C LEU A 16 5.06 4.61 -5.50
N TYR A 17 5.01 4.11 -6.74
CA TYR A 17 5.73 2.89 -7.16
C TYR A 17 6.81 3.10 -8.21
N GLY A 18 6.76 4.20 -8.96
CA GLY A 18 7.46 4.36 -10.24
C GLY A 18 8.73 5.21 -10.21
N ARG A 19 9.09 5.83 -9.08
CA ARG A 19 10.29 6.67 -8.97
C ARG A 19 11.44 5.94 -8.26
N SER A 20 12.54 5.72 -8.97
CA SER A 20 13.85 5.40 -8.38
C SER A 20 14.64 6.66 -7.98
N ASP A 21 14.41 7.78 -8.67
CA ASP A 21 15.36 8.91 -8.72
C ASP A 21 14.90 10.13 -7.90
N GLY A 22 14.04 9.94 -6.90
CA GLY A 22 13.52 11.02 -6.07
C GLY A 22 13.15 10.55 -4.65
N PRO A 23 13.04 11.48 -3.68
CA PRO A 23 12.64 11.13 -2.32
C PRO A 23 11.21 10.55 -2.31
N PRO A 24 10.95 9.51 -1.49
CA PRO A 24 9.60 8.96 -1.34
C PRO A 24 8.67 10.00 -0.69
N ILE A 25 7.37 9.94 -1.03
CA ILE A 25 6.38 10.81 -0.39
C ILE A 25 6.19 10.45 1.08
N ASP A 26 6.27 11.48 1.94
CA ASP A 26 6.15 11.37 3.38
C ASP A 26 4.69 11.20 3.85
N TRP A 27 4.50 10.94 5.15
CA TRP A 27 3.18 10.74 5.74
C TRP A 27 2.23 11.91 5.46
N ASN A 28 2.70 13.15 5.68
CA ASN A 28 1.86 14.34 5.56
C ASN A 28 1.40 14.54 4.11
N THR A 29 2.30 14.32 3.14
CA THR A 29 1.98 14.33 1.71
C THR A 29 0.95 13.28 1.35
N ARG A 30 1.10 12.05 1.84
CA ARG A 30 0.10 10.97 1.62
C ARG A 30 -1.27 11.33 2.18
N MET A 31 -1.34 11.92 3.38
CA MET A 31 -2.61 12.32 3.98
C MET A 31 -3.25 13.49 3.23
N LYS A 32 -2.47 14.47 2.77
CA LYS A 32 -2.96 15.55 1.90
C LYS A 32 -3.57 14.99 0.61
N ILE A 33 -2.87 14.08 -0.05
CA ILE A 33 -3.33 13.44 -1.29
C ILE A 33 -4.62 12.63 -1.06
N ALA A 34 -4.67 11.83 0.02
CA ALA A 34 -5.86 11.08 0.40
C ALA A 34 -7.06 12.01 0.64
N LEU A 35 -6.86 13.11 1.36
CA LEU A 35 -7.91 14.10 1.63
C LEU A 35 -8.41 14.77 0.35
N CYS A 36 -7.52 15.27 -0.51
CA CYS A 36 -7.91 15.89 -1.78
C CYS A 36 -8.65 14.90 -2.70
N ALA A 37 -8.20 13.65 -2.77
CA ALA A 37 -8.89 12.61 -3.54
C ALA A 37 -10.27 12.27 -2.94
N ALA A 38 -10.39 12.18 -1.61
CA ALA A 38 -11.66 11.96 -0.94
C ALA A 38 -12.65 13.11 -1.16
N GLN A 39 -12.18 14.36 -1.12
CA GLN A 39 -12.99 15.54 -1.42
C GLN A 39 -13.52 15.53 -2.86
N GLY A 40 -12.65 15.23 -3.84
CA GLY A 40 -13.07 15.10 -5.23
C GLY A 40 -14.11 13.99 -5.45
N LEU A 41 -13.99 12.87 -4.73
CA LEU A 41 -14.91 11.75 -4.86
C LEU A 41 -16.24 12.01 -4.12
N ALA A 42 -16.19 12.67 -2.95
CA ALA A 42 -17.37 13.16 -2.25
C ALA A 42 -18.17 14.15 -3.11
N PHE A 43 -17.50 15.09 -3.78
CA PHE A 43 -18.14 16.01 -4.72
C PHE A 43 -18.90 15.26 -5.83
N LEU A 44 -18.26 14.27 -6.47
CA LEU A 44 -18.89 13.47 -7.53
C LEU A 44 -20.09 12.63 -7.03
N HIS A 45 -20.08 12.21 -5.76
CA HIS A 45 -21.14 11.38 -5.17
C HIS A 45 -22.32 12.18 -4.60
N GLU A 46 -22.07 13.35 -4.00
CA GLU A 46 -23.03 14.04 -3.12
C GLU A 46 -23.30 15.51 -3.50
N GLU A 47 -22.38 16.21 -4.17
CA GLU A 47 -22.45 17.68 -4.36
C GLU A 47 -22.55 18.12 -5.84
N GLY A 48 -22.17 17.26 -6.78
CA GLY A 48 -22.17 17.55 -8.21
C GLY A 48 -23.58 17.65 -8.82
N PRO A 49 -23.73 18.34 -9.98
CA PRO A 49 -25.03 18.49 -10.64
C PRO A 49 -25.63 17.17 -11.14
N PHE A 50 -24.78 16.14 -11.31
CA PHE A 50 -25.16 14.77 -11.59
C PHE A 50 -24.28 13.84 -10.75
N GLN A 51 -24.88 12.81 -10.15
CA GLN A 51 -24.13 11.81 -9.39
C GLN A 51 -23.26 10.97 -10.34
N ALA A 52 -21.95 11.15 -10.25
CA ALA A 52 -20.96 10.52 -11.12
C ALA A 52 -20.16 9.45 -10.35
N MET A 53 -19.86 8.34 -11.04
CA MET A 53 -19.20 7.19 -10.44
C MET A 53 -18.09 6.68 -11.36
N TYR A 54 -17.05 6.11 -10.76
CA TYR A 54 -15.94 5.47 -11.45
C TYR A 54 -16.22 4.00 -11.71
N ASN A 55 -16.15 3.55 -12.96
CA ASN A 55 -16.20 2.12 -13.27
C ASN A 55 -15.03 1.36 -12.63
N GLU A 56 -13.84 1.96 -12.63
CA GLU A 56 -12.68 1.54 -11.84
C GLU A 56 -12.05 2.80 -11.23
N PHE A 57 -11.85 2.81 -9.90
CA PHE A 57 -11.16 3.89 -9.19
C PHE A 57 -9.86 3.35 -8.60
N SER A 58 -8.74 4.01 -8.91
CA SER A 58 -7.40 3.54 -8.54
C SER A 58 -6.43 4.71 -8.32
N THR A 59 -5.22 4.42 -7.85
CA THR A 59 -4.11 5.37 -7.79
C THR A 59 -3.72 5.96 -9.16
N ALA A 60 -4.06 5.32 -10.30
CA ALA A 60 -3.84 5.89 -11.62
C ALA A 60 -4.82 7.04 -11.97
N ASN A 61 -6.01 7.06 -11.34
CA ASN A 61 -7.03 8.11 -11.54
C ASN A 61 -6.72 9.41 -10.78
N ILE A 62 -5.79 9.38 -9.84
CA ILE A 62 -5.46 10.49 -8.95
C ILE A 62 -4.21 11.21 -9.49
N GLN A 63 -4.39 12.40 -10.04
CA GLN A 63 -3.31 13.24 -10.60
C GLN A 63 -2.80 14.22 -9.54
N ILE A 64 -1.49 14.44 -9.48
CA ILE A 64 -0.81 15.20 -8.42
C ILE A 64 -0.14 16.47 -8.98
N ASP A 65 -0.55 17.64 -8.46
CA ASP A 65 0.03 18.94 -8.82
C ASP A 65 1.24 19.30 -7.96
N LYS A 66 1.98 20.36 -8.34
CA LYS A 66 3.27 20.82 -7.78
C LYS A 66 3.31 21.03 -6.26
N ASP A 67 2.18 21.27 -5.63
CA ASP A 67 2.04 21.48 -4.18
C ASP A 67 1.61 20.20 -3.44
N PHE A 68 1.52 19.07 -4.15
CA PHE A 68 0.89 17.83 -3.73
C PHE A 68 -0.62 17.95 -3.39
N SER A 69 -1.32 18.92 -3.99
CA SER A 69 -2.77 18.78 -4.16
C SER A 69 -3.08 17.68 -5.18
N ALA A 70 -4.24 17.03 -5.03
CA ALA A 70 -4.67 15.96 -5.92
C ALA A 70 -5.96 16.33 -6.65
N LYS A 71 -6.05 16.00 -7.94
CA LYS A 71 -7.23 16.15 -8.79
C LYS A 71 -7.60 14.78 -9.36
N LEU A 72 -8.89 14.49 -9.47
CA LEU A 72 -9.36 13.21 -10.01
C LEU A 72 -9.50 13.26 -11.54
N SER A 73 -9.32 12.12 -12.20
CA SER A 73 -9.30 12.00 -13.67
C SER A 73 -9.86 10.66 -14.14
N GLY A 74 -10.50 10.66 -15.31
CA GLY A 74 -11.05 9.45 -15.93
C GLY A 74 -12.42 8.99 -15.41
N TYR A 75 -13.15 9.84 -14.68
CA TYR A 75 -14.58 9.57 -14.40
C TYR A 75 -15.37 9.58 -15.72
N GLY A 76 -16.40 8.73 -15.82
CA GLY A 76 -17.20 8.59 -17.04
C GLY A 76 -16.49 7.90 -18.21
N CYS A 77 -15.20 7.55 -18.09
CA CYS A 77 -14.54 6.68 -19.05
C CYS A 77 -15.01 5.23 -18.82
N VAL A 78 -15.72 4.66 -19.80
CA VAL A 78 -15.97 3.22 -19.83
C VAL A 78 -14.63 2.53 -20.14
N GLY A 79 -14.16 1.69 -19.22
CA GLY A 79 -12.98 0.88 -19.45
C GLY A 79 -13.24 -0.12 -20.56
N HIS A 80 -12.66 0.09 -21.75
CA HIS A 80 -12.59 -0.96 -22.75
C HIS A 80 -11.61 -2.01 -22.25
N ILE A 81 -12.12 -3.17 -21.83
CA ILE A 81 -11.32 -4.34 -21.50
C ILE A 81 -11.08 -5.08 -22.82
N PRO A 82 -9.86 -5.04 -23.41
CA PRO A 82 -9.58 -5.81 -24.62
C PRO A 82 -9.57 -7.30 -24.30
N GLU A 83 -10.31 -8.10 -25.08
CA GLU A 83 -10.54 -9.52 -24.81
C GLU A 83 -9.30 -10.42 -24.90
N THR A 84 -8.16 -9.90 -25.38
CA THR A 84 -6.88 -10.63 -25.40
C THR A 84 -6.25 -10.84 -24.01
N ASP A 85 -6.70 -10.10 -22.99
CA ASP A 85 -6.13 -10.12 -21.64
C ASP A 85 -7.08 -10.79 -20.62
N ILE A 86 -7.59 -11.99 -20.93
CA ILE A 86 -8.48 -12.76 -20.01
C ILE A 86 -7.79 -13.08 -18.66
N SER A 87 -6.46 -13.06 -18.59
CA SER A 87 -5.70 -13.12 -17.32
C SER A 87 -5.76 -11.83 -16.49
N ASN A 88 -6.00 -10.66 -17.11
CA ASN A 88 -6.08 -9.37 -16.42
C ASN A 88 -7.50 -9.00 -16.00
N SER A 89 -8.52 -9.76 -16.45
CA SER A 89 -9.89 -9.69 -15.92
C SER A 89 -9.91 -9.79 -14.38
N SER A 90 -9.06 -10.65 -13.79
CA SER A 90 -8.93 -10.75 -12.33
C SER A 90 -8.33 -9.51 -11.65
N VAL A 91 -7.65 -8.63 -12.40
CA VAL A 91 -6.97 -7.45 -11.85
C VAL A 91 -7.97 -6.33 -11.61
N ALA A 92 -8.75 -5.98 -12.64
CA ALA A 92 -9.87 -5.04 -12.48
C ALA A 92 -10.87 -5.55 -11.42
N ALA A 93 -11.26 -6.83 -11.50
CA ALA A 93 -12.21 -7.44 -10.56
C ALA A 93 -11.77 -7.41 -9.07
N ALA A 94 -10.48 -7.26 -8.76
CA ALA A 94 -10.01 -7.18 -7.37
C ALA A 94 -9.93 -5.76 -6.80
N ASN A 95 -10.03 -4.73 -7.65
CA ASN A 95 -10.24 -3.35 -7.22
C ASN A 95 -11.73 -3.05 -7.00
N LEU A 96 -12.61 -3.79 -7.68
CA LEU A 96 -14.05 -3.73 -7.51
C LEU A 96 -14.51 -4.33 -6.17
N SER A 97 -15.64 -3.83 -5.68
CA SER A 97 -16.35 -4.43 -4.56
C SER A 97 -17.09 -5.70 -4.98
N VAL A 98 -17.40 -6.54 -3.99
CA VAL A 98 -18.05 -7.84 -4.21
C VAL A 98 -19.35 -7.69 -5.02
N GLU A 99 -20.19 -6.72 -4.68
CA GLU A 99 -21.46 -6.47 -5.39
C GLU A 99 -21.28 -5.94 -6.82
N THR A 100 -20.19 -5.22 -7.13
CA THR A 100 -19.92 -4.78 -8.50
C THR A 100 -19.40 -5.94 -9.35
N VAL A 101 -18.62 -6.86 -8.79
CA VAL A 101 -18.20 -8.10 -9.48
C VAL A 101 -19.38 -9.05 -9.70
N GLU A 102 -20.21 -9.27 -8.67
CA GLU A 102 -21.31 -10.24 -8.71
C GLU A 102 -22.54 -9.76 -9.49
N ARG A 103 -22.82 -8.45 -9.48
CA ARG A 103 -24.09 -7.89 -9.99
C ARG A 103 -23.92 -6.80 -11.05
N GLY A 104 -22.69 -6.42 -11.39
CA GLY A 104 -22.40 -5.28 -12.27
C GLY A 104 -22.85 -3.92 -11.68
N LEU A 105 -23.20 -3.87 -10.39
CA LEU A 105 -23.82 -2.69 -9.79
C LEU A 105 -22.75 -1.65 -9.41
N LEU A 106 -22.73 -0.53 -10.14
CA LEU A 106 -21.92 0.64 -9.82
C LEU A 106 -22.67 1.56 -8.85
N THR A 107 -22.06 1.87 -7.70
CA THR A 107 -22.65 2.72 -6.65
C THR A 107 -21.59 3.64 -6.02
N PRO A 108 -21.99 4.72 -5.31
CA PRO A 108 -21.07 5.46 -4.45
C PRO A 108 -20.31 4.55 -3.47
N LYS A 109 -20.98 3.52 -2.93
CA LYS A 109 -20.40 2.55 -1.98
C LYS A 109 -19.39 1.59 -2.61
N SER A 110 -19.46 1.30 -3.91
CA SER A 110 -18.41 0.51 -4.59
C SER A 110 -17.17 1.35 -4.88
N ASN A 111 -17.35 2.66 -5.14
CA ASN A 111 -16.23 3.61 -5.18
C ASN A 111 -15.60 3.82 -3.80
N VAL A 112 -16.36 3.81 -2.69
CA VAL A 112 -15.82 3.80 -1.32
C VAL A 112 -14.90 2.59 -1.07
N TRP A 113 -15.29 1.39 -1.52
CA TRP A 113 -14.44 0.19 -1.44
C TRP A 113 -13.14 0.36 -2.24
N SER A 114 -13.23 0.86 -3.46
CA SER A 114 -12.06 1.12 -4.31
C SER A 114 -11.14 2.19 -3.70
N PHE A 115 -11.71 3.23 -3.09
CA PHE A 115 -10.97 4.24 -2.33
C PHE A 115 -10.28 3.65 -1.09
N ALA A 116 -10.89 2.67 -0.42
CA ALA A 116 -10.24 1.96 0.69
C ALA A 116 -8.99 1.21 0.26
N ILE A 117 -8.99 0.63 -0.95
CA ILE A 117 -7.78 0.02 -1.55
C ILE A 117 -6.70 1.09 -1.75
N VAL A 118 -7.04 2.28 -2.27
CA VAL A 118 -6.11 3.43 -2.35
C VAL A 118 -5.55 3.82 -0.98
N LEU A 119 -6.34 3.77 0.09
CA LEU A 119 -5.83 4.00 1.46
C LEU A 119 -4.83 2.92 1.90
N LEU A 120 -5.08 1.65 1.59
CA LEU A 120 -4.13 0.56 1.86
C LEU A 120 -2.85 0.70 1.03
N GLU A 121 -2.96 1.09 -0.23
CA GLU A 121 -1.82 1.39 -1.11
C GLU A 121 -0.97 2.53 -0.50
N LEU A 122 -1.59 3.62 -0.03
CA LEU A 122 -0.91 4.72 0.64
C LEU A 122 -0.28 4.33 1.99
N LEU A 123 -0.93 3.47 2.79
CA LEU A 123 -0.40 2.96 4.06
C LEU A 123 0.83 2.07 3.87
N THR A 124 0.77 1.16 2.89
CA THR A 124 1.74 0.06 2.72
C THR A 124 2.84 0.35 1.71
N GLY A 125 2.64 1.30 0.79
CA GLY A 125 3.53 1.54 -0.34
C GLY A 125 3.50 0.43 -1.40
N ARG A 126 2.56 -0.53 -1.29
CA ARG A 126 2.44 -1.68 -2.19
C ARG A 126 1.25 -1.51 -3.12
N LYS A 127 1.43 -1.89 -4.39
CA LYS A 127 0.36 -1.93 -5.39
C LYS A 127 -0.54 -3.14 -5.17
N ASN A 128 -1.85 -2.97 -5.25
CA ASN A 128 -2.79 -4.08 -5.23
C ASN A 128 -2.57 -4.98 -6.46
N LEU A 129 -2.54 -6.29 -6.23
CA LEU A 129 -2.22 -7.35 -7.20
C LEU A 129 -0.85 -7.22 -7.88
N ASP A 130 0.13 -6.62 -7.20
CA ASP A 130 1.50 -6.59 -7.71
C ASP A 130 2.08 -8.00 -7.91
N SER A 131 2.40 -8.33 -9.16
CA SER A 131 2.99 -9.63 -9.50
C SER A 131 4.40 -9.84 -8.93
N ARG A 132 5.06 -8.78 -8.45
CA ARG A 132 6.34 -8.85 -7.72
C ARG A 132 6.21 -9.52 -6.34
N HIS A 133 5.01 -9.66 -5.79
CA HIS A 133 4.76 -10.30 -4.49
C HIS A 133 4.29 -11.77 -4.61
N PRO A 134 4.50 -12.59 -3.56
CA PRO A 134 3.95 -13.95 -3.45
C PRO A 134 2.43 -13.96 -3.61
N ARG A 135 1.85 -15.04 -4.18
CA ARG A 135 0.42 -15.10 -4.58
C ARG A 135 -0.53 -14.75 -3.43
N GLU A 136 -0.14 -15.11 -2.22
CA GLU A 136 -0.85 -14.93 -0.95
C GLU A 136 -0.88 -13.45 -0.53
N GLU A 137 0.16 -12.68 -0.87
CA GLU A 137 0.29 -11.25 -0.54
C GLU A 137 -0.23 -10.32 -1.64
N ARG A 138 -0.45 -10.82 -2.86
CA ARG A 138 -0.87 -9.99 -4.01
C ARG A 138 -2.16 -9.23 -3.75
N ASN A 139 -3.18 -9.88 -3.20
CA ASN A 139 -4.45 -9.22 -2.91
C ASN A 139 -4.32 -8.43 -1.61
N LEU A 140 -4.14 -7.12 -1.73
CA LEU A 140 -3.82 -6.23 -0.61
C LEU A 140 -4.94 -6.25 0.45
N VAL A 141 -6.20 -6.33 0.03
CA VAL A 141 -7.37 -6.43 0.91
C VAL A 141 -7.33 -7.69 1.78
N LYS A 142 -7.07 -8.86 1.19
CA LYS A 142 -6.96 -10.13 1.93
C LYS A 142 -5.72 -10.16 2.84
N TRP A 143 -4.57 -9.70 2.33
CA TRP A 143 -3.29 -9.75 3.03
C TRP A 143 -3.21 -8.79 4.22
N THR A 144 -3.68 -7.54 4.08
CA THR A 144 -3.65 -6.55 5.16
C THR A 144 -4.64 -6.83 6.29
N ARG A 145 -5.80 -7.46 6.01
CA ARG A 145 -6.91 -7.64 6.96
C ARG A 145 -6.51 -8.12 8.38
N PRO A 146 -5.67 -9.17 8.56
CA PRO A 146 -5.26 -9.60 9.91
C PRO A 146 -4.27 -8.66 10.61
N PHE A 147 -3.67 -7.69 9.90
CA PHE A 147 -2.82 -6.64 10.48
C PHE A 147 -3.61 -5.37 10.79
N LEU A 148 -4.65 -5.05 10.01
CA LEU A 148 -5.54 -3.91 10.29
C LEU A 148 -6.28 -4.08 11.62
N ALA A 149 -6.60 -5.31 12.03
CA ALA A 149 -7.35 -5.58 13.26
C ALA A 149 -6.53 -5.41 14.57
N ASP A 150 -5.21 -5.18 14.51
CA ASP A 150 -4.30 -5.22 15.66
C ASP A 150 -3.23 -4.12 15.56
N ASP A 151 -3.15 -3.25 16.56
CA ASP A 151 -2.28 -2.07 16.58
C ASP A 151 -0.78 -2.41 16.55
N CYS A 152 -0.38 -3.49 17.22
CA CYS A 152 1.00 -3.95 17.18
C CYS A 152 1.35 -4.46 15.78
N ARG A 153 0.41 -5.17 15.16
CA ARG A 153 0.59 -5.75 13.81
C ARG A 153 0.47 -4.75 12.68
N LEU A 154 -0.28 -3.66 12.83
CA LEU A 154 -0.38 -2.59 11.84
C LEU A 154 1.02 -2.07 11.46
N SER A 155 1.91 -1.91 12.45
CA SER A 155 3.29 -1.44 12.23
C SER A 155 4.11 -2.30 11.25
N LEU A 156 3.77 -3.59 11.10
CA LEU A 156 4.47 -4.56 10.24
C LEU A 156 4.15 -4.39 8.75
N ILE A 157 3.02 -3.74 8.42
CA ILE A 157 2.58 -3.52 7.03
C ILE A 157 2.76 -2.07 6.56
N MET A 158 3.14 -1.16 7.45
CA MET A 158 3.42 0.24 7.10
C MET A 158 4.59 0.34 6.13
N ASP A 159 4.52 1.26 5.17
CA ASP A 159 5.56 1.46 4.17
C ASP A 159 6.94 1.74 4.82
N PRO A 160 7.97 0.91 4.59
CA PRO A 160 9.32 1.13 5.10
C PRO A 160 9.93 2.49 4.71
N GLN A 161 9.52 3.08 3.58
CA GLN A 161 9.96 4.40 3.13
C GLN A 161 9.50 5.53 4.05
N LEU A 162 8.44 5.33 4.83
CA LEU A 162 8.02 6.28 5.87
C LEU A 162 8.98 6.30 7.07
N LYS A 163 9.83 5.28 7.26
CA LYS A 163 10.87 5.22 8.32
C LYS A 163 10.30 5.52 9.73
N CYS A 164 9.12 4.98 10.03
CA CYS A 164 8.34 5.24 11.26
C CYS A 164 7.99 6.73 11.52
N ARG A 165 8.07 7.59 10.49
CA ARG A 165 7.66 8.99 10.53
C ARG A 165 6.17 9.13 10.22
N PHE A 166 5.35 8.66 11.15
CA PHE A 166 3.91 8.91 11.21
C PHE A 166 3.41 8.86 12.65
N PRO A 167 2.34 9.59 13.03
CA PRO A 167 1.72 9.43 14.33
C PRO A 167 0.98 8.08 14.40
N ALA A 168 1.30 7.23 15.37
CA ALA A 168 0.68 5.90 15.49
C ALA A 168 -0.87 5.95 15.58
N LYS A 169 -1.42 6.94 16.31
CA LYS A 169 -2.88 7.16 16.39
C LYS A 169 -3.49 7.52 15.02
N ALA A 170 -2.78 8.30 14.21
CA ALA A 170 -3.24 8.69 12.87
C ALA A 170 -3.27 7.49 11.92
N ALA A 171 -2.23 6.64 11.97
CA ALA A 171 -2.17 5.39 11.21
C ALA A 171 -3.27 4.40 11.63
N ARG A 172 -3.52 4.25 12.94
CA ARG A 172 -4.63 3.47 13.51
C ARG A 172 -5.97 3.93 12.95
N THR A 173 -6.30 5.22 13.09
CA THR A 173 -7.57 5.77 12.58
C THR A 173 -7.70 5.60 11.07
N LEU A 174 -6.62 5.71 10.29
CA LEU A 174 -6.67 5.45 8.85
C LEU A 174 -6.93 3.97 8.53
N ALA A 175 -6.34 3.04 9.30
CA ALA A 175 -6.59 1.61 9.19
C ALA A 175 -8.06 1.26 9.54
N ASP A 176 -8.65 1.92 10.54
CA ASP A 176 -10.07 1.76 10.91
C ASP A 176 -11.03 2.23 9.80
N ILE A 177 -10.72 3.38 9.17
CA ILE A 177 -11.46 3.88 8.01
C ILE A 177 -11.38 2.87 6.87
N ALA A 178 -10.17 2.40 6.53
CA ALA A 178 -9.99 1.43 5.45
C ALA A 178 -10.74 0.11 5.74
N LEU A 179 -10.69 -0.40 6.98
CA LEU A 179 -11.39 -1.62 7.37
C LEU A 179 -12.92 -1.48 7.27
N THR A 180 -13.47 -0.34 7.70
CA THR A 180 -14.92 -0.05 7.59
C THR A 180 -15.35 0.12 6.12
N CYS A 181 -14.51 0.74 5.29
CA CYS A 181 -14.80 0.90 3.86
C CYS A 181 -14.68 -0.42 3.07
N LEU A 182 -13.98 -1.42 3.62
CA LEU A 182 -13.84 -2.79 3.09
C LEU A 182 -14.86 -3.78 3.69
N GLN A 183 -15.95 -3.29 4.27
CA GLN A 183 -17.06 -4.16 4.67
C GLN A 183 -17.76 -4.77 3.46
N LYS A 184 -18.14 -6.05 3.57
CA LYS A 184 -18.85 -6.74 2.49
C LYS A 184 -20.19 -6.07 2.19
N ASP A 185 -20.97 -5.79 3.23
CA ASP A 185 -22.21 -5.04 3.10
C ASP A 185 -21.93 -3.57 2.72
N PRO A 186 -22.46 -3.05 1.59
CA PRO A 186 -22.32 -1.64 1.21
C PRO A 186 -22.93 -0.65 2.22
N LEU A 187 -23.90 -1.07 3.05
CA LEU A 187 -24.57 -0.22 4.04
C LEU A 187 -23.64 0.11 5.21
N GLU A 188 -22.84 -0.86 5.65
CA GLU A 188 -21.85 -0.75 6.75
C GLU A 188 -20.63 0.11 6.38
N ARG A 189 -20.39 0.37 5.09
CA ARG A 189 -19.29 1.23 4.64
C ARG A 189 -19.60 2.69 4.98
N LEU A 190 -18.57 3.51 5.19
CA LEU A 190 -18.73 4.97 5.37
C LEU A 190 -19.27 5.66 4.10
N THR A 191 -19.63 6.94 4.20
CA THR A 191 -19.82 7.82 3.03
C THR A 191 -18.53 8.58 2.74
N MET A 192 -18.37 9.09 1.51
CA MET A 192 -17.17 9.87 1.17
C MET A 192 -17.07 11.15 1.98
N ARG A 193 -18.19 11.80 2.30
CA ARG A 193 -18.24 12.94 3.23
C ARG A 193 -17.69 12.60 4.63
N THR A 194 -18.12 11.50 5.24
CA THR A 194 -17.60 11.07 6.56
C THR A 194 -16.12 10.70 6.49
N ILE A 195 -15.66 10.10 5.38
CA ILE A 195 -14.23 9.82 5.14
C ILE A 195 -13.43 11.13 5.08
N VAL A 196 -13.92 12.17 4.40
CA VAL A 196 -13.29 13.51 4.35
C VAL A 196 -13.19 14.13 5.75
N GLU A 197 -14.22 14.00 6.57
CA GLU A 197 -14.22 14.50 7.96
C GLU A 197 -13.15 13.81 8.82
N HIS A 198 -13.06 12.47 8.75
CA HIS A 198 -12.00 11.74 9.45
C HIS A 198 -10.59 12.03 8.92
N LEU A 199 -10.42 12.21 7.59
CA LEU A 199 -9.12 12.52 7.00
C LEU A 199 -8.61 13.91 7.40
N LYS A 200 -9.49 14.90 7.59
CA LYS A 200 -9.14 16.21 8.19
C LYS A 200 -8.59 16.04 9.60
N VAL A 201 -9.30 15.29 10.46
CA VAL A 201 -8.85 14.99 11.82
C VAL A 201 -7.49 14.28 11.84
N ILE A 202 -7.27 13.34 10.93
CA ILE A 202 -5.97 12.64 10.74
C ILE A 202 -4.85 13.61 10.35
N GLN A 203 -5.13 14.58 9.47
CA GLN A 203 -4.15 15.58 9.04
C GLN A 203 -3.73 16.52 10.18
N ASP A 204 -4.64 16.83 11.10
CA ASP A 204 -4.36 17.64 12.29
C ASP A 204 -3.63 16.86 13.41
N MET A 205 -3.57 15.52 13.34
CA MET A 205 -2.84 14.70 14.31
C MET A 205 -1.33 14.88 14.19
N LYS A 206 -0.76 15.74 15.03
CA LYS A 206 0.69 15.88 15.20
C LYS A 206 1.29 14.65 15.89
N TYR A 207 2.61 14.47 15.74
CA TYR A 207 3.35 13.46 16.50
C TYR A 207 3.13 13.65 18.00
N SER A 208 2.68 12.60 18.68
CA SER A 208 2.69 12.56 20.14
C SER A 208 4.13 12.31 20.61
N SER A 209 4.93 13.38 20.63
CA SER A 209 6.30 13.37 21.13
C SER A 209 6.28 13.18 22.66
N ARG A 210 6.19 11.93 23.12
CA ARG A 210 6.39 11.59 24.55
C ARG A 210 7.78 11.97 25.04
N PHE A 211 8.74 12.10 24.12
CA PHE A 211 10.02 12.75 24.33
C PHE A 211 10.30 13.64 23.11
N PRO A 212 10.44 14.96 23.28
CA PRO A 212 11.17 15.76 22.32
C PRO A 212 12.60 15.22 22.30
N LEU A 213 13.08 14.75 21.13
CA LEU A 213 14.52 14.62 20.93
C LEU A 213 15.07 16.05 20.89
N GLN A 214 15.52 16.52 22.04
CA GLN A 214 16.27 17.75 22.14
C GLN A 214 17.53 17.55 21.30
N GLU A 215 17.60 18.23 20.15
CA GLU A 215 18.86 18.37 19.44
C GLU A 215 19.90 18.87 20.45
N PRO A 216 21.09 18.25 20.54
CA PRO A 216 22.10 18.69 21.48
C PRO A 216 22.49 20.13 21.12
N ALA A 217 21.92 21.07 21.85
CA ALA A 217 22.16 22.49 21.65
C ALA A 217 23.67 22.70 21.67
N ALA A 218 24.20 23.31 20.61
CA ALA A 218 25.63 23.58 20.50
C ALA A 218 26.05 24.38 21.74
N VAL A 219 26.78 23.72 22.64
CA VAL A 219 27.25 24.35 23.87
C VAL A 219 28.24 25.43 23.46
N ALA A 220 27.78 26.67 23.43
CA ALA A 220 28.64 27.82 23.22
C ALA A 220 29.77 27.75 24.25
N GLY A 221 31.01 27.63 23.75
CA GLY A 221 32.17 27.28 24.55
C GLY A 221 32.42 28.28 25.67
N LYS A 222 31.99 27.93 26.89
CA LYS A 222 32.37 28.68 28.09
C LYS A 222 33.85 28.46 28.33
N GLN A 223 34.63 29.53 28.30
CA GLN A 223 36.04 29.52 28.69
C GLN A 223 36.21 28.80 30.03
N MET A 224 37.10 27.80 30.07
CA MET A 224 37.61 27.29 31.34
C MET A 224 38.43 28.39 32.01
N SER A 225 37.89 28.97 33.07
CA SER A 225 38.65 29.83 33.99
C SER A 225 39.76 29.00 34.64
N ARG A 226 41.02 29.33 34.35
CA ARG A 226 42.19 28.69 34.97
C ARG A 226 42.16 28.90 36.49
N SER A 227 42.24 27.81 37.25
CA SER A 227 42.56 27.84 38.67
C SER A 227 44.05 28.15 38.88
N PRO A 228 44.43 29.04 39.81
CA PRO A 228 45.83 29.31 40.15
C PRO A 228 46.24 28.65 41.48
N SER A 229 47.13 27.66 41.43
CA SER A 229 48.00 27.15 42.51
C SER A 229 48.55 25.76 42.13
N LEU A 230 49.71 25.29 42.60
CA LEU A 230 50.96 25.97 43.01
C LEU A 230 52.07 24.88 42.95
N ASN A 231 53.30 25.26 42.58
CA ASN A 231 54.55 24.49 42.70
C ASN A 231 54.66 23.17 41.91
N GLY A 232 55.76 23.04 41.15
CA GLY A 232 56.00 21.93 40.24
C GLY A 232 56.93 20.85 40.79
N ILE A 233 56.76 19.65 40.25
CA ILE A 233 57.80 18.61 40.15
C ILE A 233 57.81 18.16 38.68
N ILE A 234 58.93 18.35 37.99
CA ILE A 234 59.11 17.88 36.62
C ILE A 234 59.49 16.40 36.68
N THR A 235 58.73 15.53 36.02
CA THR A 235 59.13 14.15 35.69
C THR A 235 59.03 13.93 34.18
N PRO A 236 60.02 13.28 33.54
CA PRO A 236 60.11 13.23 32.08
C PRO A 236 59.18 12.18 31.46
N ILE A 237 58.73 12.50 30.25
CA ILE A 237 57.83 11.67 29.42
C ILE A 237 58.60 10.44 28.87
N PRO A 238 58.09 9.20 29.03
CA PRO A 238 58.62 8.04 28.34
C PRO A 238 58.33 8.12 26.83
N ARG A 239 59.37 8.07 26.00
CA ARG A 239 59.20 7.94 24.55
C ARG A 239 58.86 6.49 24.20
N LEU A 240 57.76 6.26 23.48
CA LEU A 240 57.53 5.01 22.76
C LEU A 240 57.88 5.22 21.28
N SER A 241 58.79 4.38 20.80
CA SER A 241 59.35 4.44 19.46
C SER A 241 58.46 3.76 18.42
N PHE A 242 58.50 4.28 17.19
CA PHE A 242 57.96 3.63 16.00
C PHE A 242 58.49 2.20 15.82
N SER A 243 57.66 1.31 15.25
CA SER A 243 58.11 0.12 14.54
C SER A 243 57.20 -0.18 13.34
N GLN A 244 57.75 -0.84 12.32
CA GLN A 244 57.19 -0.94 10.96
C GLN A 244 56.49 -2.29 10.70
N SER A 245 55.64 -2.33 9.66
CA SER A 245 54.97 -3.53 9.09
C SER A 245 55.78 -4.09 7.88
N PRO A 246 55.34 -5.15 7.15
CA PRO A 246 54.24 -6.10 7.37
C PRO A 246 54.79 -7.53 7.65
N PRO A 247 54.87 -8.58 6.76
CA PRO A 247 54.31 -8.85 5.42
C PRO A 247 53.00 -9.69 5.45
N SER A 248 52.64 -10.37 4.35
CA SER A 248 51.46 -11.23 4.16
C SER A 248 51.83 -12.68 3.75
N ARG A 249 50.93 -13.66 3.94
CA ARG A 249 51.09 -15.04 3.42
C ARG A 249 49.76 -15.62 2.90
N ALA A 250 49.84 -16.50 1.90
CA ALA A 250 48.75 -16.82 0.98
C ALA A 250 47.80 -17.96 1.41
N ARG A 251 46.69 -18.06 0.65
CA ARG A 251 45.63 -19.11 0.62
C ARG A 251 46.18 -20.55 0.52
N PRO A 252 45.35 -21.56 0.85
CA PRO A 252 44.67 -22.28 -0.23
C PRO A 252 43.15 -22.47 -0.03
N SER A 253 42.49 -22.83 -1.13
CA SER A 253 41.06 -23.12 -1.27
C SER A 253 40.74 -24.60 -1.10
N PHE A 254 39.57 -24.93 -0.53
CA PHE A 254 38.99 -26.28 -0.56
C PHE A 254 37.53 -26.25 -1.01
N SER A 255 37.15 -27.22 -1.85
CA SER A 255 35.77 -27.53 -2.26
C SER A 255 35.36 -28.89 -1.71
N PRO A 256 34.06 -29.14 -1.53
CA PRO A 256 33.43 -30.33 -2.09
C PRO A 256 32.18 -29.95 -2.91
N ALA A 257 31.95 -30.46 -4.13
CA ALA A 257 31.72 -31.86 -4.55
C ALA A 257 30.24 -32.31 -4.39
N ARG A 258 29.69 -32.84 -5.49
CA ARG A 258 28.29 -33.24 -5.71
C ARG A 258 28.20 -34.75 -5.98
N PRO A 259 27.15 -35.44 -5.49
CA PRO A 259 26.48 -36.55 -6.22
C PRO A 259 25.04 -36.10 -6.61
N LEU A 260 24.38 -36.46 -7.73
CA LEU A 260 24.16 -37.75 -8.43
C LEU A 260 23.38 -38.79 -7.59
N ALA A 261 22.36 -39.51 -8.06
CA ALA A 261 21.21 -39.21 -8.96
C ALA A 261 20.27 -40.46 -9.05
N LEU A 262 18.94 -40.27 -8.95
CA LEU A 262 17.86 -41.16 -9.48
C LEU A 262 17.77 -42.62 -8.88
N PRO A 263 16.78 -43.48 -9.25
CA PRO A 263 15.55 -43.33 -10.08
C PRO A 263 14.25 -43.87 -9.39
N ILE A 264 13.24 -44.24 -10.20
CA ILE A 264 12.02 -45.07 -9.93
C ILE A 264 10.78 -44.27 -9.49
N SER A 265 9.57 -44.41 -10.06
CA SER A 265 9.03 -44.60 -11.43
C SER A 265 7.50 -44.68 -11.28
N LEU A 266 6.78 -44.08 -12.24
CA LEU A 266 5.32 -44.12 -12.50
C LEU A 266 4.72 -45.57 -12.55
N PRO A 267 3.38 -45.82 -12.55
CA PRO A 267 2.41 -45.11 -13.41
C PRO A 267 0.96 -45.01 -12.84
N PRO A 268 -0.16 -45.03 -13.61
CA PRO A 268 -1.19 -43.98 -13.46
C PRO A 268 -2.55 -44.49 -12.98
N LEU A 269 -3.46 -43.58 -12.65
CA LEU A 269 -4.89 -43.90 -12.64
C LEU A 269 -5.70 -42.68 -13.04
N ALA A 270 -6.36 -42.80 -14.20
CA ALA A 270 -7.40 -41.87 -14.63
C ALA A 270 -8.73 -42.25 -13.98
N CYS A 271 -9.57 -41.25 -13.70
CA CYS A 271 -11.01 -41.38 -13.84
C CYS A 271 -11.62 -39.99 -14.02
N SER A 272 -12.25 -39.78 -15.18
CA SER A 272 -12.98 -38.57 -15.51
C SER A 272 -14.37 -38.58 -14.88
N SER A 273 -14.86 -37.40 -14.47
CA SER A 273 -16.30 -37.14 -14.41
C SER A 273 -16.58 -35.66 -14.70
N THR A 274 -16.42 -35.28 -15.97
CA THR A 274 -17.01 -34.04 -16.49
C THR A 274 -18.51 -34.24 -16.61
N LEU A 275 -19.29 -33.66 -15.69
CA LEU A 275 -20.72 -33.45 -15.90
C LEU A 275 -20.90 -32.22 -16.80
N SER A 276 -21.38 -32.44 -18.02
CA SER A 276 -21.76 -31.38 -18.95
C SER A 276 -23.05 -30.69 -18.47
N LEU A 277 -23.08 -29.36 -18.57
CA LEU A 277 -24.21 -28.52 -18.13
C LEU A 277 -25.56 -28.93 -18.77
N GLU A 278 -25.51 -29.48 -19.99
CA GLU A 278 -26.69 -29.89 -20.78
C GLU A 278 -27.47 -31.10 -20.22
N GLU A 279 -26.88 -31.91 -19.34
CA GLU A 279 -27.61 -33.04 -18.72
C GLU A 279 -28.43 -32.61 -17.49
N LEU A 280 -28.10 -31.48 -16.86
CA LEU A 280 -28.90 -30.96 -15.75
C LEU A 280 -30.25 -30.40 -16.25
N GLU A 281 -30.22 -29.62 -17.34
CA GLU A 281 -31.42 -28.99 -17.92
C GLU A 281 -32.44 -30.01 -18.46
N ARG A 282 -31.98 -31.15 -19.00
CA ARG A 282 -32.87 -32.26 -19.42
C ARG A 282 -33.50 -33.01 -18.26
N GLN A 283 -32.84 -33.06 -17.10
CA GLN A 283 -33.40 -33.67 -15.89
C GLN A 283 -34.47 -32.77 -15.25
N GLU A 284 -34.28 -31.45 -15.30
CA GLU A 284 -35.20 -30.46 -14.73
C GLU A 284 -36.45 -30.27 -15.61
N SER A 285 -36.30 -30.24 -16.94
CA SER A 285 -37.41 -30.23 -17.91
C SER A 285 -38.38 -31.41 -17.72
N ARG A 286 -37.86 -32.61 -17.37
CA ARG A 286 -38.69 -33.80 -17.11
C ARG A 286 -39.40 -33.77 -15.75
N ARG A 287 -38.99 -32.94 -14.79
CA ARG A 287 -39.70 -32.80 -13.50
C ARG A 287 -40.84 -31.79 -13.54
N SER A 288 -40.77 -30.74 -14.37
CA SER A 288 -41.88 -29.80 -14.55
C SER A 288 -43.07 -30.39 -15.32
N ALA A 289 -42.88 -31.45 -16.11
CA ALA A 289 -43.95 -32.07 -16.90
C ALA A 289 -44.84 -33.09 -16.15
N ALA A 290 -44.57 -33.34 -14.87
CA ALA A 290 -45.28 -34.36 -14.06
C ALA A 290 -46.11 -33.77 -12.89
N ALA A 291 -46.28 -32.44 -12.84
CA ALA A 291 -47.02 -31.72 -11.80
C ALA A 291 -48.24 -30.95 -12.34
N ALA A 292 -48.77 -31.37 -13.50
CA ALA A 292 -49.89 -30.74 -14.18
C ALA A 292 -50.85 -31.76 -14.82
N PHE A 293 -51.39 -32.67 -13.99
CA PHE A 293 -52.66 -33.38 -14.16
C PHE A 293 -53.19 -33.80 -12.79
#